data_AF-A0A7V0QZ34-F1
#
_entry.id   AF-A0A7V0QZ34-F1
#
_cell.length_a   1.000
_cell.length_b   1.000
_cell.length_c   1.000
_cell.angle_alpha   90.00
_cell.angle_beta   90.00
_cell.angle_gamma   90.00
#
_symmetry.space_group_name_H-M   'P 1'
#
loop_
_entity.id
_entity.type
_entity.pdbx_description
1 polymer ?
#
loop_
_entity_poly.entity_id
_entity_poly.type
_entity_poly.pdbx_seq_one_letter_code
_entity_poly.pdbx_strand_id
1 'polypeptide(L)' 'MRTSVSISLPEELNREIDKVLKQTSLTRSELVRAALDEYLFKFRFRKLREKLVVKARSHGIYTDEDVFRRLS' A
#
# COMPACT_ATOMS: atom_id res chain seq x y z
N MET A 1 12.82 8.75 15.80
CA MET A 1 12.91 10.19 15.44
C MET A 1 11.84 10.50 14.42
N ARG A 2 11.16 11.64 14.51
CA ARG A 2 10.18 12.10 13.51
C ARG A 2 10.78 13.27 12.73
N THR A 3 10.65 13.25 11.41
CA THR A 3 11.13 14.32 10.52
C THR A 3 9.94 14.88 9.75
N SER A 4 9.83 16.20 9.64
CA SER A 4 8.80 16.85 8.84
C SER A 4 9.20 16.87 7.37
N VAL A 5 8.24 16.62 6.49
CA VAL A 5 8.41 16.76 5.03
C VAL A 5 7.36 17.76 4.54
N SER A 6 7.79 18.77 3.80
CA SER A 6 6.90 19.67 3.07
C SER A 6 6.75 19.15 1.64
N ILE A 7 5.51 18.97 1.18
CA ILE A 7 5.21 18.45 -0.16
C ILE A 7 4.24 19.41 -0.85
N SER A 8 4.51 19.69 -2.12
CA SER A 8 3.55 20.40 -2.98
C SER A 8 2.52 19.39 -3.49
N LEU A 9 1.25 19.74 -3.37
CA LEU A 9 0.12 18.92 -3.86
C LEU A 9 -0.73 19.78 -4.80
N PRO A 10 -1.30 19.19 -5.88
CA PRO A 10 -2.31 19.86 -6.69
C PRO A 10 -3.46 20.39 -5.83
N GLU A 11 -4.03 21.51 -6.23
CA GLU A 11 -5.09 22.17 -5.46
C GLU A 11 -6.33 21.26 -5.34
N GLU A 12 -6.64 20.54 -6.40
CA GLU A 12 -7.74 19.58 -6.46
C GLU A 12 -7.58 18.49 -5.40
N LEU A 13 -6.35 17.96 -5.26
CA LEU A 13 -6.04 16.92 -4.28
C LEU A 13 -6.14 17.45 -2.84
N ASN A 14 -5.71 18.68 -2.59
CA ASN A 14 -5.90 19.33 -1.29
C ASN A 14 -7.38 19.43 -0.92
N ARG A 15 -8.23 19.82 -1.88
CA ARG A 15 -9.69 19.93 -1.67
C ARG A 15 -10.32 18.57 -1.40
N GLU A 16 -9.87 17.50 -2.07
CA GLU A 16 -10.34 16.14 -1.79
C GLU A 16 -9.94 15.66 -0.40
N ILE A 17 -8.69 15.87 0.00
CA ILE A 17 -8.21 15.59 1.35
C ILE A 17 -9.10 16.28 2.38
N ASP A 18 -9.39 17.57 2.21
CA ASP A 18 -10.22 18.31 3.16
C ASP A 18 -11.66 17.79 3.26
N LYS A 19 -12.23 17.29 2.17
CA LYS A 19 -13.56 16.64 2.19
C LYS A 19 -13.53 15.36 3.01
N VAL A 20 -12.50 14.54 2.83
CA VAL A 20 -12.32 13.29 3.60
C VAL A 20 -12.10 13.59 5.09
N LEU A 21 -11.28 14.59 5.42
CA LEU A 21 -11.02 14.97 6.80
C LEU A 21 -12.27 15.52 7.51
N LYS A 22 -13.21 16.16 6.80
CA LYS A 22 -14.50 16.57 7.38
C LYS A 22 -15.39 15.40 7.80
N GLN A 23 -15.19 14.23 7.22
CA GLN A 23 -15.97 13.02 7.48
C GLN A 23 -15.26 12.03 8.40
N THR A 24 -14.05 12.35 8.85
CA THR A 24 -13.20 11.46 9.65
C THR A 24 -12.63 12.22 10.85
N SER A 25 -12.15 11.51 11.87
CA SER A 25 -11.44 12.12 13.00
C SER A 25 -9.94 12.24 12.76
N LEU A 26 -9.48 12.05 11.53
CA LEU A 26 -8.07 12.01 11.18
C LEU A 26 -7.51 13.42 11.02
N THR A 27 -6.24 13.59 11.33
CA THR A 27 -5.46 14.75 10.91
C THR A 27 -4.93 14.57 9.49
N ARG A 28 -4.58 15.67 8.83
CA ARG A 28 -3.97 15.63 7.48
C ARG A 28 -2.69 14.79 7.46
N SER A 29 -1.86 14.90 8.49
CA SER A 29 -0.61 14.13 8.60
C SER A 29 -0.86 12.63 8.83
N GLU A 30 -1.93 12.25 9.53
CA GLU A 30 -2.30 10.84 9.70
C GLU A 30 -2.80 10.23 8.40
N LEU A 31 -3.68 10.93 7.69
CA LEU A 31 -4.18 10.49 6.39
C LEU A 31 -3.03 10.29 5.40
N VAL A 32 -2.14 11.27 5.27
CA VAL A 32 -0.98 11.19 4.35
C VAL A 32 -0.05 10.06 4.76
N ARG A 33 0.21 9.88 6.07
CA ARG A 33 1.06 8.77 6.55
C ARG A 33 0.44 7.42 6.23
N ALA A 34 -0.85 7.25 6.49
CA ALA A 34 -1.58 6.01 6.19
C ALA A 34 -1.55 5.68 4.69
N ALA A 35 -1.77 6.69 3.84
CA ALA A 35 -1.70 6.52 2.39
C ALA A 35 -0.29 6.11 1.91
N LEU A 36 0.77 6.72 2.48
CA LEU A 36 2.15 6.36 2.18
C LEU A 36 2.49 4.95 2.66
N ASP A 37 2.06 4.57 3.87
CA ASP A 37 2.28 3.24 4.43
C ASP A 37 1.59 2.17 3.56
N GLU A 38 0.35 2.42 3.15
CA GLU A 38 -0.40 1.53 2.26
C GLU A 38 0.28 1.40 0.88
N TYR A 39 0.69 2.53 0.29
CA TYR A 39 1.41 2.52 -0.99
C TYR A 39 2.71 1.71 -0.90
N LEU A 40 3.53 1.97 0.13
CA LEU A 40 4.80 1.29 0.33
C LEU A 40 4.60 -0.20 0.63
N PHE A 41 3.55 -0.56 1.38
CA PHE A 41 3.19 -1.96 1.60
C PHE A 41 2.85 -2.66 0.29
N LYS A 42 1.94 -2.09 -0.52
CA LYS A 42 1.58 -2.65 -1.84
C LYS A 42 2.80 -2.78 -2.75
N PHE A 43 3.66 -1.76 -2.77
CA PHE A 43 4.90 -1.78 -3.54
C PHE A 43 5.82 -2.93 -3.12
N ARG A 44 6.12 -3.05 -1.82
CA ARG A 44 6.96 -4.13 -1.28
C ARG A 44 6.35 -5.50 -1.53
N PHE A 45 5.04 -5.65 -1.33
CA PHE A 45 4.32 -6.89 -1.57
C PHE A 45 4.42 -7.33 -3.03
N ARG A 46 4.20 -6.42 -3.99
CA ARG A 46 4.35 -6.71 -5.42
C ARG A 46 5.78 -7.14 -5.76
N LYS A 47 6.78 -6.45 -5.22
CA LYS A 47 8.19 -6.82 -5.41
C LYS A 47 8.55 -8.17 -4.81
N LEU A 48 7.99 -8.51 -3.66
CA LEU A 48 8.16 -9.83 -3.08
C LEU A 48 7.50 -10.90 -3.95
N ARG A 49 6.25 -10.67 -4.39
CA ARG A 49 5.53 -11.58 -5.27
C ARG A 49 6.28 -11.84 -6.58
N GLU A 50 6.81 -10.81 -7.22
CA GLU A 50 7.64 -10.95 -8.45
C GLU A 50 8.78 -11.96 -8.24
N LYS A 51 9.49 -11.88 -7.11
CA LYS A 51 10.58 -12.81 -6.77
C LYS A 51 10.06 -14.22 -6.45
N LEU A 52 8.99 -14.31 -5.68
CA LEU A 52 8.46 -15.59 -5.22
C LEU A 52 7.78 -16.37 -6.34
N VAL A 53 7.10 -15.72 -7.29
CA VAL A 53 6.43 -16.39 -8.42
C VAL A 53 7.43 -17.20 -9.25
N VAL A 54 8.63 -16.68 -9.47
CA VAL A 54 9.69 -17.41 -10.20
C VAL A 54 10.03 -18.73 -9.50
N LYS A 55 10.21 -18.69 -8.17
CA LYS A 55 10.46 -19.89 -7.36
C LYS A 55 9.23 -20.80 -7.27
N ALA A 56 8.04 -20.24 -7.16
CA ALA A 56 6.79 -20.97 -7.00
C ALA A 56 6.49 -21.84 -8.24
N ARG A 57 6.76 -21.31 -9.44
CA ARG A 57 6.58 -22.06 -10.69
C ARG A 57 7.42 -23.33 -10.78
N SER A 58 8.66 -23.32 -10.26
CA SER A 58 9.48 -24.54 -10.22
C SER A 58 8.95 -25.61 -9.28
N HIS A 59 8.00 -25.25 -8.40
CA HIS A 59 7.32 -26.14 -7.46
C HIS A 59 5.88 -26.45 -7.88
N GLY A 60 5.50 -26.12 -9.13
CA GLY A 60 4.16 -26.37 -9.66
C GLY A 60 3.07 -25.51 -9.00
N ILE A 61 3.40 -24.29 -8.60
CA ILE A 61 2.45 -23.30 -8.07
C ILE A 61 2.34 -22.17 -9.09
N TYR A 62 1.15 -21.98 -9.65
CA TYR A 62 0.90 -21.00 -10.72
C TYR A 62 -0.17 -19.97 -10.34
N THR A 63 -1.09 -20.36 -9.48
CA THR A 63 -2.22 -19.55 -9.04
C THR A 63 -2.21 -19.36 -7.54
N ASP A 64 -2.96 -18.36 -7.06
CA ASP A 64 -3.12 -18.17 -5.62
C ASP A 64 -3.91 -19.37 -5.00
N GLU A 65 -4.80 -20.01 -5.77
CA GLU A 65 -5.49 -21.25 -5.37
C GLU A 65 -4.52 -22.42 -5.13
N ASP A 66 -3.46 -22.55 -5.92
CA ASP A 66 -2.40 -23.55 -5.71
C ASP A 66 -1.66 -23.35 -4.38
N VAL A 67 -1.60 -22.11 -3.90
CA VAL A 67 -1.02 -21.77 -2.60
C VAL A 67 -1.98 -22.15 -1.49
N PHE A 68 -3.25 -21.75 -1.58
CA PHE A 68 -4.25 -22.04 -0.54
C PHE A 68 -4.43 -23.54 -0.31
N ARG A 69 -4.46 -24.35 -1.39
CA ARG A 69 -4.51 -25.82 -1.30
C ARG A 69 -3.33 -26.45 -0.56
N ARG A 70 -2.17 -25.80 -0.51
CA ARG A 70 -0.95 -26.32 0.16
C ARG A 70 -0.79 -25.85 1.60
N LEU A 71 -1.56 -24.84 2.02
CA LEU A 71 -1.55 -24.30 3.39
C LEU A 71 -2.66 -24.90 4.27
N SER A 72 -3.65 -25.55 3.64
CA SER A 72 -4.72 -26.30 4.32
C SER A 72 -4.24 -27.71 4.65
#